data_AF-A0A327YI23-F1
#
_entry.id   AF-A0A327YI23-F1
#
_cell.length_a   1.000
_cell.length_b   1.000
_cell.length_c   1.000
_cell.angle_alpha   90.00
_cell.angle_beta   90.00
_cell.angle_gamma   90.00
#
_symmetry.space_group_name_H-M   'P 1'
#
loop_
_entity.id
_entity.type
_entity.pdbx_description
1 polymer ?
#
loop_
_entity_poly.entity_id
_entity_poly.type
_entity_poly.pdbx_seq_one_letter_code
_entity_poly.pdbx_strand_id
1 'polypeptide(L)'
;MYFPVKQYTWPQLNTVTTQHYQAGDKVYTWNTQASYSNIRSGIDGAVILKAAHYTPLEIVGGPYESAANPYNHYVYYHVRGNGIDGYVASSNVVKGDVKIFTDISSNEVASAVTYLHLKGVINGYSDGTFRPNDKLLRRHAAKMLVNELGLKLPDGYVTKAKDMKPGDLGYEEMVIAEAYGLMGQGGSLRPNEYLTRAQMASILVRAYQKYYDTPQTEKTFTDVPRDFWNYKDINTLAYNGITVVDSFRPNEHVTRSQFALFLKRTLERKE
;
A
#
# COMPACT_ATOMS: atom_id res chain seq x y z
N MET A 1 8.95 -55.19 -9.68
CA MET A 1 8.23 -55.02 -8.40
C MET A 1 6.93 -54.30 -8.73
N TYR A 2 5.79 -55.00 -8.67
CA TYR A 2 4.48 -54.43 -9.00
C TYR A 2 3.84 -53.96 -7.68
N PHE A 3 3.63 -52.66 -7.52
CA PHE A 3 2.90 -52.15 -6.37
C PHE A 3 1.41 -52.13 -6.73
N PRO A 4 0.54 -52.82 -5.98
CA PRO A 4 -0.89 -52.79 -6.24
C PRO A 4 -1.42 -51.37 -6.04
N VAL A 5 -2.21 -50.90 -7.01
CA VAL A 5 -2.90 -49.61 -6.93
C VAL A 5 -3.93 -49.69 -5.80
N LYS A 6 -3.65 -49.03 -4.67
CA LYS A 6 -4.68 -48.83 -3.64
C LYS A 6 -5.69 -47.83 -4.17
N GLN A 7 -6.88 -48.30 -4.54
CA GLN A 7 -8.03 -47.42 -4.72
C GLN A 7 -8.51 -46.97 -3.34
N TYR A 8 -8.37 -45.67 -3.07
CA TYR A 8 -8.93 -45.04 -1.89
C TYR A 8 -10.33 -44.54 -2.24
N THR A 9 -11.35 -45.14 -1.63
CA THR A 9 -12.72 -44.61 -1.62
C THR A 9 -12.85 -43.68 -0.41
N TRP A 10 -12.84 -42.37 -0.67
CA TRP A 10 -13.14 -41.39 0.36
C TRP A 10 -14.65 -41.40 0.62
N PRO A 11 -15.13 -41.68 1.85
CA PRO A 11 -16.57 -41.81 2.13
C PRO A 11 -17.37 -40.55 1.84
N GLN A 12 -16.72 -39.39 1.88
CA GLN A 12 -17.24 -38.09 1.44
C GLN A 12 -16.06 -37.24 0.95
N LEU A 13 -16.10 -36.74 -0.28
CA LEU A 13 -15.19 -35.71 -0.80
C LEU A 13 -15.65 -34.32 -0.35
N ASN A 14 -15.87 -34.13 0.95
CA ASN A 14 -16.08 -32.79 1.51
C ASN A 14 -14.73 -32.26 1.99
N THR A 15 -13.92 -31.74 1.07
CA THR A 15 -12.84 -30.83 1.45
C THR A 15 -13.46 -29.51 1.84
N VAL A 16 -13.93 -29.44 3.10
CA VAL A 16 -14.38 -28.18 3.68
C VAL A 16 -13.20 -27.20 3.61
N THR A 17 -13.42 -26.02 3.04
CA THR A 17 -12.38 -24.99 2.97
C THR A 17 -11.82 -24.72 4.36
N THR A 18 -10.50 -24.62 4.51
CA THR A 18 -9.89 -24.21 5.80
C THR A 18 -10.08 -22.71 6.06
N GLN A 19 -10.56 -21.96 5.06
CA GLN A 19 -10.77 -20.53 5.11
C GLN A 19 -12.21 -20.22 5.51
N HIS A 20 -12.51 -20.44 6.80
CA HIS A 20 -13.78 -20.09 7.38
C HIS A 20 -13.76 -18.68 7.96
N TYR A 21 -14.70 -17.85 7.52
CA TYR A 21 -14.93 -16.51 8.06
C TYR A 21 -16.32 -16.38 8.66
N GLN A 22 -16.48 -15.45 9.60
CA GLN A 22 -17.75 -15.11 10.24
C GLN A 22 -18.18 -13.69 9.85
N ALA A 23 -19.49 -13.42 9.91
CA ALA A 23 -19.99 -12.06 9.74
C ALA A 23 -19.34 -11.10 10.76
N GLY A 24 -18.91 -9.93 10.28
CA GLY A 24 -18.13 -8.95 11.04
C GLY A 24 -16.61 -9.12 10.91
N ASP A 25 -16.12 -10.25 10.38
CA ASP A 25 -14.68 -10.43 10.14
C ASP A 25 -14.15 -9.39 9.15
N LYS A 26 -13.05 -8.75 9.53
CA LYS A 26 -12.29 -7.86 8.64
C LYS A 26 -11.31 -8.67 7.81
N VAL A 27 -11.40 -8.49 6.50
CA VAL A 27 -10.58 -9.20 5.53
C VAL A 27 -10.02 -8.22 4.51
N TYR A 28 -9.00 -8.64 3.79
CA TYR A 28 -8.55 -7.94 2.61
C TYR A 28 -8.38 -8.90 1.43
N THR A 29 -8.52 -8.38 0.23
CA THR A 29 -8.37 -9.15 -1.01
C THR A 29 -6.93 -9.59 -1.23
N TRP A 30 -6.75 -10.86 -1.60
CA TRP A 30 -5.44 -11.43 -1.92
C TRP A 30 -5.62 -12.64 -2.82
N ASN A 31 -4.90 -12.67 -3.94
CA ASN A 31 -4.91 -13.79 -4.87
C ASN A 31 -3.47 -14.17 -5.25
N THR A 32 -3.10 -15.43 -5.10
CA THR A 32 -1.73 -15.88 -5.40
C THR A 32 -1.46 -16.07 -6.89
N GLN A 33 -2.50 -16.06 -7.73
CA GLN A 33 -2.42 -16.32 -9.17
C GLN A 33 -2.71 -15.09 -10.04
N ALA A 34 -3.19 -13.99 -9.44
CA ALA A 34 -3.51 -12.76 -10.14
C ALA A 34 -3.25 -11.56 -9.23
N SER A 35 -3.05 -10.37 -9.80
CA SER A 35 -2.87 -9.12 -9.03
C SER A 35 -4.19 -8.54 -8.50
N TYR A 36 -5.28 -9.30 -8.59
CA TYR A 36 -6.63 -8.87 -8.24
C TYR A 36 -7.50 -10.05 -7.77
N SER A 37 -8.56 -9.70 -7.06
CA SER A 37 -9.63 -10.61 -6.65
C SER A 37 -10.93 -10.24 -7.34
N ASN A 38 -11.60 -11.22 -7.94
CA ASN A 38 -12.90 -11.01 -8.57
C ASN A 38 -13.99 -10.83 -7.50
N ILE A 39 -14.73 -9.74 -7.61
CA ILE A 39 -15.99 -9.53 -6.89
C ILE A 39 -17.14 -9.78 -7.85
N ARG A 40 -18.14 -10.55 -7.41
CA ARG A 40 -19.26 -11.01 -8.22
C ARG A 40 -20.59 -10.44 -7.73
N SER A 41 -21.56 -10.28 -8.63
CA SER A 41 -22.93 -9.83 -8.27
C SER A 41 -23.73 -10.86 -7.47
N GLY A 42 -23.29 -12.12 -7.52
CA GLY A 42 -23.85 -13.27 -6.82
C GLY A 42 -22.83 -14.41 -6.86
N ILE A 43 -23.07 -15.49 -6.13
CA ILE A 43 -22.17 -16.65 -6.08
C ILE A 43 -21.86 -17.18 -7.50
N ASP A 44 -22.90 -17.34 -8.32
CA ASP A 44 -22.82 -17.75 -9.73
C ASP A 44 -23.03 -16.58 -10.70
N GLY A 45 -22.99 -15.34 -10.20
CA GLY A 45 -23.25 -14.12 -10.97
C GLY A 45 -22.11 -13.71 -11.91
N ALA A 46 -22.21 -12.53 -12.51
CA ALA A 46 -21.11 -11.97 -13.29
C ALA A 46 -20.03 -11.39 -12.37
N VAL A 47 -18.79 -11.31 -12.86
CA VAL A 47 -17.75 -10.48 -12.22
C VAL A 47 -18.12 -9.02 -12.44
N ILE A 48 -18.29 -8.28 -11.36
CA ILE A 48 -18.68 -6.85 -11.39
C ILE A 48 -17.49 -5.93 -11.14
N LEU A 49 -16.44 -6.42 -10.48
CA LEU A 49 -15.25 -5.64 -10.14
C LEU A 49 -14.04 -6.55 -9.97
N LYS A 50 -12.87 -6.07 -10.42
CA LYS A 50 -11.57 -6.65 -10.07
C LYS A 50 -10.94 -5.78 -8.98
N ALA A 51 -11.02 -6.24 -7.73
CA ALA A 51 -10.44 -5.53 -6.60
C ALA A 51 -8.93 -5.80 -6.53
N ALA A 52 -8.11 -4.75 -6.35
CA ALA A 52 -6.66 -4.89 -6.20
C ALA A 52 -6.32 -5.74 -4.97
N HIS A 53 -5.07 -6.16 -4.79
CA HIS A 53 -4.64 -6.71 -3.50
C HIS A 53 -4.76 -5.70 -2.38
N TYR A 54 -5.02 -6.18 -1.16
CA TYR A 54 -5.16 -5.36 0.04
C TYR A 54 -6.39 -4.44 0.05
N THR A 55 -7.38 -4.64 -0.81
CA THR A 55 -8.66 -3.92 -0.69
C THR A 55 -9.37 -4.39 0.57
N PRO A 56 -9.63 -3.51 1.55
CA PRO A 56 -10.21 -3.90 2.83
C PRO A 56 -11.72 -4.08 2.70
N LEU A 57 -12.24 -5.17 3.26
CA LEU A 57 -13.63 -5.60 3.20
C LEU A 57 -14.06 -6.18 4.55
N GLU A 58 -15.36 -6.23 4.75
CA GLU A 58 -16.00 -6.92 5.86
C GLU A 58 -16.84 -8.07 5.33
N ILE A 59 -16.76 -9.23 5.98
CA ILE A 59 -17.65 -10.35 5.74
C ILE A 59 -19.03 -10.00 6.31
N VAL A 60 -20.07 -10.03 5.48
CA VAL A 60 -21.43 -9.74 5.89
C VAL A 60 -22.35 -10.96 5.86
N GLY A 61 -21.98 -12.01 5.11
CA GLY A 61 -22.76 -13.25 5.03
C GLY A 61 -22.01 -14.40 4.36
N GLY A 62 -22.52 -15.61 4.55
CA GLY A 62 -21.94 -16.86 4.06
C GLY A 62 -21.53 -17.80 5.20
N PRO A 63 -20.82 -18.90 4.91
CA PRO A 63 -20.38 -19.32 3.57
C PRO A 63 -21.56 -19.73 2.67
N TYR A 64 -21.39 -19.54 1.35
CA TYR A 64 -22.33 -19.97 0.32
C TYR A 64 -21.61 -20.88 -0.68
N GLU A 65 -22.24 -22.01 -1.02
CA GLU A 65 -21.72 -22.94 -2.02
C GLU A 65 -22.41 -22.72 -3.37
N SER A 66 -21.64 -22.83 -4.44
CA SER A 66 -22.17 -22.77 -5.81
C SER A 66 -22.86 -24.09 -6.12
N ALA A 67 -24.18 -24.04 -6.40
CA ALA A 67 -24.91 -25.21 -6.88
C ALA A 67 -24.49 -25.59 -8.31
N ALA A 68 -23.96 -24.64 -9.08
CA ALA A 68 -23.51 -24.86 -10.46
C ALA A 68 -22.17 -25.59 -10.55
N ASN A 69 -21.32 -25.51 -9.53
CA ASN A 69 -20.06 -26.23 -9.49
C ASN A 69 -19.75 -26.76 -8.07
N PRO A 70 -20.34 -27.92 -7.71
CA PRO A 70 -20.22 -28.50 -6.37
C PRO A 70 -18.81 -29.03 -6.04
N TYR A 71 -17.89 -29.04 -7.01
CA TYR A 71 -16.51 -29.49 -6.84
C TYR A 71 -15.53 -28.36 -6.57
N ASN A 72 -16.00 -27.12 -6.42
CA ASN A 72 -15.13 -26.02 -6.02
C ASN A 72 -14.57 -26.28 -4.62
N HIS A 73 -13.24 -26.22 -4.48
CA HIS A 73 -12.58 -26.33 -3.17
C HIS A 73 -12.66 -25.02 -2.34
N TYR A 74 -13.58 -24.13 -2.68
CA TYR A 74 -13.79 -22.84 -2.03
C TYR A 74 -15.27 -22.52 -1.97
N VAL A 75 -15.63 -21.69 -0.99
CA VAL A 75 -16.99 -21.16 -0.81
C VAL A 75 -16.98 -19.65 -1.11
N TYR A 76 -18.15 -19.08 -1.28
CA TYR A 76 -18.32 -17.64 -1.44
C TYR A 76 -18.77 -16.98 -0.15
N TYR A 77 -18.33 -15.75 0.05
CA TYR A 77 -18.79 -14.87 1.11
C TYR A 77 -19.35 -13.59 0.51
N HIS A 78 -20.46 -13.12 1.06
CA HIS A 78 -20.95 -11.77 0.80
C HIS A 78 -20.06 -10.80 1.59
N VAL A 79 -19.55 -9.78 0.91
CA VAL A 79 -18.61 -8.80 1.44
C VAL A 79 -19.05 -7.38 1.14
N ARG A 80 -18.77 -6.47 2.08
CA ARG A 80 -19.01 -5.04 1.93
C ARG A 80 -17.82 -4.21 2.40
N GLY A 81 -17.57 -3.07 1.76
CA GLY A 81 -16.56 -2.10 2.20
C GLY A 81 -15.96 -1.33 1.04
N ASN A 82 -15.49 -0.09 1.28
CA ASN A 82 -14.84 0.74 0.26
C ASN A 82 -15.66 0.86 -1.05
N GLY A 83 -16.97 1.09 -0.93
CA GLY A 83 -17.90 1.18 -2.07
C GLY A 83 -18.22 -0.15 -2.76
N ILE A 84 -17.77 -1.28 -2.22
CA ILE A 84 -18.01 -2.62 -2.73
C ILE A 84 -19.15 -3.26 -1.92
N ASP A 85 -20.07 -3.92 -2.63
CA ASP A 85 -21.07 -4.83 -2.10
C ASP A 85 -21.21 -5.98 -3.11
N GLY A 86 -20.81 -7.19 -2.73
CA GLY A 86 -20.80 -8.34 -3.66
C GLY A 86 -20.18 -9.59 -3.06
N TYR A 87 -19.88 -10.58 -3.89
CA TYR A 87 -19.44 -11.91 -3.44
C TYR A 87 -17.99 -12.19 -3.84
N VAL A 88 -17.23 -12.77 -2.94
CA VAL A 88 -15.82 -13.13 -3.15
C VAL A 88 -15.57 -14.58 -2.73
N ALA A 89 -14.72 -15.29 -3.47
CA ALA A 89 -14.29 -16.63 -3.09
C ALA A 89 -13.42 -16.59 -1.84
N SER A 90 -13.55 -17.57 -0.95
CA SER A 90 -12.78 -17.66 0.30
C SER A 90 -11.27 -17.64 0.06
N SER A 91 -10.83 -18.20 -1.07
CA SER A 91 -9.42 -18.24 -1.51
C SER A 91 -8.85 -16.89 -1.93
N ASN A 92 -9.70 -15.89 -2.12
CA ASN A 92 -9.35 -14.58 -2.64
C ASN A 92 -9.37 -13.48 -1.56
N VAL A 93 -9.52 -13.87 -0.30
CA VAL A 93 -9.49 -12.96 0.85
C VAL A 93 -8.68 -13.57 1.98
N VAL A 94 -8.11 -12.71 2.82
CA VAL A 94 -7.35 -13.08 4.01
C VAL A 94 -7.86 -12.26 5.18
N LYS A 95 -8.11 -12.90 6.33
CA LYS A 95 -8.44 -12.21 7.58
C LYS A 95 -7.23 -11.40 8.07
N GLY A 96 -7.46 -10.16 8.45
CA GLY A 96 -6.39 -9.28 8.91
C GLY A 96 -6.92 -8.13 9.76
N ASP A 97 -6.02 -7.55 10.56
CA ASP A 97 -6.30 -6.31 11.27
C ASP A 97 -6.24 -5.15 10.26
N VAL A 98 -7.35 -4.97 9.54
CA VAL A 98 -7.49 -3.95 8.50
C VAL A 98 -8.55 -2.94 8.89
N LYS A 99 -8.25 -1.67 8.58
CA LYS A 99 -9.15 -0.55 8.81
C LYS A 99 -9.77 -0.10 7.50
N ILE A 100 -11.11 -0.09 7.45
CA ILE A 100 -11.87 0.51 6.35
C ILE A 100 -12.10 1.97 6.70
N PHE A 101 -11.42 2.88 5.99
CA PHE A 101 -11.56 4.32 6.21
C PHE A 101 -12.82 4.85 5.53
N THR A 102 -13.56 5.70 6.24
CA THR A 102 -14.87 6.22 5.79
C THR A 102 -14.77 7.23 4.66
N ASP A 103 -13.60 7.84 4.47
CA ASP A 103 -13.31 8.90 3.51
C ASP A 103 -12.45 8.45 2.32
N ILE A 104 -12.29 7.14 2.14
CA ILE A 104 -11.66 6.54 0.97
C ILE A 104 -12.73 5.79 0.17
N SER A 105 -12.89 6.18 -1.10
CA SER A 105 -13.77 5.49 -2.07
C SER A 105 -12.99 4.84 -3.21
N SER A 106 -11.74 5.26 -3.45
CA SER A 106 -10.89 4.67 -4.49
C SER A 106 -10.32 3.34 -4.01
N ASN A 107 -10.56 2.28 -4.79
CA ASN A 107 -10.01 0.95 -4.53
C ASN A 107 -8.47 0.96 -4.49
N GLU A 108 -7.83 1.69 -5.40
CA GLU A 108 -6.37 1.79 -5.45
C GLU A 108 -5.81 2.46 -4.18
N VAL A 109 -6.45 3.54 -3.70
CA VAL A 109 -6.02 4.22 -2.47
C VAL A 109 -6.29 3.35 -1.25
N ALA A 110 -7.44 2.68 -1.18
CA ALA A 110 -7.75 1.77 -0.08
C ALA A 110 -6.76 0.60 -0.01
N SER A 111 -6.39 0.04 -1.16
CA SER A 111 -5.34 -0.96 -1.31
C SER A 111 -4.00 -0.47 -0.76
N ALA A 112 -3.55 0.71 -1.18
CA ALA A 112 -2.28 1.27 -0.72
C ALA A 112 -2.26 1.57 0.78
N VAL A 113 -3.32 2.19 1.29
CA VAL A 113 -3.41 2.54 2.72
C VAL A 113 -3.49 1.28 3.58
N THR A 114 -4.24 0.26 3.16
CA THR A 114 -4.34 -1.01 3.89
C THR A 114 -3.01 -1.76 3.91
N TYR A 115 -2.32 -1.84 2.76
CA TYR A 115 -0.98 -2.43 2.69
C TYR A 115 -0.01 -1.74 3.65
N LEU A 116 0.01 -0.41 3.65
CA LEU A 116 0.88 0.38 4.54
C LEU A 116 0.45 0.30 6.00
N HIS A 117 -0.84 0.10 6.28
CA HIS A 117 -1.36 -0.13 7.62
C HIS A 117 -0.93 -1.48 8.19
N LEU A 118 -1.05 -2.55 7.41
CA LEU A 118 -0.59 -3.88 7.78
C LEU A 118 0.93 -3.92 8.03
N LYS A 119 1.70 -3.04 7.38
CA LYS A 119 3.13 -2.83 7.67
C LYS A 119 3.42 -1.90 8.85
N GLY A 120 2.40 -1.35 9.52
CA GLY A 120 2.56 -0.42 10.65
C GLY A 120 3.03 0.99 10.27
N VAL A 121 3.01 1.35 8.97
CA VAL A 121 3.49 2.64 8.48
C VAL A 121 2.42 3.73 8.60
N ILE A 122 1.14 3.38 8.42
CA ILE A 122 0.01 4.30 8.41
C ILE A 122 -1.12 3.79 9.32
N ASN A 123 -1.73 4.66 10.14
CA ASN A 123 -2.86 4.29 11.02
C ASN A 123 -4.13 5.14 10.80
N GLY A 124 -4.02 6.21 10.00
CA GLY A 124 -5.07 7.24 9.88
C GLY A 124 -5.33 7.96 11.20
N TYR A 125 -6.56 8.44 11.38
CA TYR A 125 -6.99 9.21 12.54
C TYR A 125 -7.94 8.41 13.43
N SER A 126 -8.10 8.87 14.68
CA SER A 126 -8.98 8.25 15.68
C SER A 126 -10.47 8.35 15.32
N ASP A 127 -10.84 9.31 14.49
CA ASP A 127 -12.19 9.51 13.95
C ASP A 127 -12.57 8.52 12.83
N GLY A 128 -11.68 7.59 12.47
CA GLY A 128 -11.91 6.61 11.41
C GLY A 128 -11.56 7.09 10.01
N THR A 129 -11.05 8.32 9.85
CA THR A 129 -10.65 8.90 8.56
C THR A 129 -9.17 8.68 8.24
N PHE A 130 -8.81 8.79 6.96
CA PHE A 130 -7.42 8.83 6.50
C PHE A 130 -6.99 10.24 6.05
N ARG A 131 -7.94 11.06 5.62
CA ARG A 131 -7.80 12.39 5.00
C ARG A 131 -6.94 12.37 3.75
N PRO A 132 -7.36 11.66 2.69
CA PRO A 132 -6.51 11.38 1.53
C PRO A 132 -6.04 12.65 0.80
N ASN A 133 -6.84 13.72 0.83
CA ASN A 133 -6.59 14.96 0.09
C ASN A 133 -5.79 16.00 0.88
N ASP A 134 -5.54 15.78 2.18
CA ASP A 134 -4.69 16.68 2.95
C ASP A 134 -3.26 16.65 2.40
N LYS A 135 -2.63 17.82 2.35
CA LYS A 135 -1.22 17.96 1.98
C LYS A 135 -0.34 17.31 3.05
N LEU A 136 0.71 16.62 2.63
CA LEU A 136 1.58 15.90 3.56
C LEU A 136 2.67 16.81 4.13
N LEU A 137 2.69 16.92 5.46
CA LEU A 137 3.76 17.62 6.18
C LEU A 137 5.06 16.81 6.15
N ARG A 138 6.19 17.51 6.09
CA ARG A 138 7.52 16.90 6.08
C ARG A 138 7.76 15.98 7.29
N ARG A 139 7.33 16.38 8.50
CA ARG A 139 7.42 15.52 9.70
C ARG A 139 6.61 14.23 9.61
N HIS A 140 5.46 14.25 8.94
CA HIS A 140 4.64 13.04 8.76
C HIS A 140 5.30 12.09 7.76
N ALA A 141 5.88 12.62 6.67
CA ALA A 141 6.65 11.82 5.72
C ALA A 141 7.91 11.22 6.37
N ALA A 142 8.64 12.00 7.18
CA ALA A 142 9.80 11.51 7.93
C ALA A 142 9.42 10.35 8.86
N LYS A 143 8.36 10.52 9.65
CA LYS A 143 7.86 9.46 10.54
C LYS A 143 7.52 8.17 9.79
N MET A 144 6.81 8.27 8.66
CA MET A 144 6.48 7.09 7.85
C MET A 144 7.73 6.38 7.33
N LEU A 145 8.71 7.13 6.81
CA LEU A 145 9.93 6.55 6.23
C LEU A 145 10.86 5.98 7.30
N VAL A 146 11.08 6.69 8.40
CA VAL A 146 11.92 6.22 9.52
C VAL A 146 11.37 4.93 10.11
N ASN A 147 10.05 4.85 10.32
CA ASN A 147 9.41 3.65 10.85
C ASN A 147 9.46 2.48 9.87
N GLU A 148 9.18 2.70 8.58
CA GLU A 148 9.26 1.64 7.57
C GLU A 148 10.67 1.05 7.49
N LEU A 149 11.67 1.94 7.44
CA LEU A 149 13.07 1.55 7.25
C LEU A 149 13.71 1.03 8.55
N GLY A 150 13.01 1.12 9.68
CA GLY A 150 13.52 0.74 11.00
C GLY A 150 14.76 1.54 11.41
N LEU A 151 14.84 2.81 10.99
CA LEU A 151 16.02 3.65 11.24
C LEU A 151 16.08 4.09 12.70
N LYS A 152 17.28 4.16 13.22
CA LYS A 152 17.58 4.71 14.55
C LYS A 152 18.59 5.82 14.42
N LEU A 153 18.60 6.75 15.37
CA LEU A 153 19.61 7.80 15.37
C LEU A 153 21.01 7.16 15.48
N PRO A 154 21.94 7.44 14.55
CA PRO A 154 23.30 6.92 14.67
C PRO A 154 23.99 7.45 15.92
N ASP A 155 24.75 6.60 16.60
CA ASP A 155 25.48 6.98 17.81
C ASP A 155 26.44 8.15 17.52
N GLY A 156 26.41 9.16 18.39
CA GLY A 156 27.23 10.36 18.26
C GLY A 156 26.81 11.33 17.15
N TYR A 157 25.68 11.10 16.47
CA TYR A 157 25.17 12.06 15.49
C TYR A 157 24.79 13.38 16.17
N VAL A 158 25.32 14.49 15.64
CA VAL A 158 25.00 15.85 16.07
C VAL A 158 24.08 16.48 15.04
N THR A 159 22.85 16.82 15.46
CA THR A 159 21.86 17.51 14.63
C THR A 159 22.43 18.79 14.05
N LYS A 160 22.28 18.99 12.73
CA LYS A 160 22.80 20.18 12.03
C LYS A 160 21.72 21.26 11.92
N ALA A 161 20.47 20.84 11.75
CA ALA A 161 19.31 21.70 11.70
C ALA A 161 19.09 22.43 13.03
N LYS A 162 18.72 23.71 12.93
CA LYS A 162 18.53 24.61 14.07
C LYS A 162 17.07 25.00 14.31
N ASP A 163 16.17 24.55 13.44
CA ASP A 163 14.75 24.91 13.43
C ASP A 163 13.86 23.91 14.18
N MET A 164 14.45 23.00 14.94
CA MET A 164 13.77 22.08 15.87
C MET A 164 14.61 21.85 17.12
N LYS A 165 13.95 21.53 18.24
CA LYS A 165 14.59 21.18 19.53
C LYS A 165 13.95 19.91 20.15
N PRO A 166 14.67 19.20 21.04
CA PRO A 166 14.11 18.06 21.76
C PRO A 166 12.76 18.39 22.41
N GLY A 167 11.78 17.50 22.25
CA GLY A 167 10.40 17.69 22.71
C GLY A 167 9.45 18.32 21.66
N ASP A 168 9.97 18.89 20.57
CA ASP A 168 9.12 19.32 19.45
C ASP A 168 8.43 18.11 18.79
N LEU A 169 7.23 18.34 18.26
CA LEU A 169 6.45 17.31 17.60
C LEU A 169 7.19 16.74 16.37
N GLY A 170 7.53 15.44 16.44
CA GLY A 170 8.26 14.73 15.39
C GLY A 170 9.76 15.03 15.37
N TYR A 171 10.32 15.55 16.46
CA TYR A 171 11.76 15.84 16.57
C TYR A 171 12.63 14.62 16.26
N GLU A 172 12.36 13.49 16.92
CA GLU A 172 13.17 12.27 16.80
C GLU A 172 13.22 11.79 15.35
N GLU A 173 12.06 11.58 14.71
CA GLU A 173 12.02 11.07 13.34
C GLU A 173 12.60 12.08 12.33
N MET A 174 12.49 13.38 12.58
CA MET A 174 13.10 14.39 11.72
C MET A 174 14.62 14.42 11.83
N VAL A 175 15.19 14.29 13.03
CA VAL A 175 16.64 14.21 13.22
C VAL A 175 17.20 12.91 12.62
N ILE A 176 16.49 11.80 12.76
CA ILE A 176 16.87 10.54 12.09
C ILE A 176 16.84 10.74 10.56
N ALA A 177 15.77 11.33 10.03
CA ALA A 177 15.69 11.62 8.60
C ALA A 177 16.83 12.56 8.12
N GLU A 178 17.29 13.49 8.96
CA GLU A 178 18.48 14.31 8.69
C GLU A 178 19.76 13.46 8.64
N ALA A 179 19.97 12.61 9.64
CA ALA A 179 21.18 11.79 9.79
C ALA A 179 21.40 10.86 8.58
N TYR A 180 20.30 10.35 8.00
CA TYR A 180 20.32 9.52 6.81
C TYR A 180 20.22 10.31 5.50
N GLY A 181 20.24 11.64 5.54
CA GLY A 181 20.19 12.50 4.35
C GLY A 181 18.85 12.49 3.60
N LEU A 182 17.80 11.96 4.23
CA LEU A 182 16.45 11.93 3.66
C LEU A 182 15.84 13.33 3.66
N MET A 183 16.07 14.14 4.69
CA MET A 183 15.56 15.51 4.82
C MET A 183 16.62 16.46 5.39
N GLY A 184 16.34 17.77 5.38
CA GLY A 184 17.22 18.77 6.02
C GLY A 184 18.31 19.39 5.13
N GLN A 185 18.38 19.03 3.83
CA GLN A 185 19.31 19.68 2.90
C GLN A 185 19.06 21.19 2.86
N GLY A 186 20.11 21.98 3.15
CA GLY A 186 20.02 23.43 3.31
C GLY A 186 20.04 23.92 4.76
N GLY A 187 20.23 23.03 5.74
CA GLY A 187 20.44 23.40 7.15
C GLY A 187 19.17 23.64 7.97
N SER A 188 18.01 23.25 7.44
CA SER A 188 16.72 23.32 8.17
C SER A 188 15.81 22.17 7.76
N LEU A 189 15.11 21.62 8.73
CA LEU A 189 14.25 20.44 8.57
C LEU A 189 12.85 20.79 8.05
N ARG A 190 12.35 21.97 8.47
CA ARG A 190 11.07 22.58 8.10
C ARG A 190 9.89 21.63 8.36
N PRO A 191 9.71 21.15 9.60
CA PRO A 191 8.77 20.06 9.92
C PRO A 191 7.30 20.39 9.63
N ASN A 192 6.97 21.68 9.60
CA ASN A 192 5.63 22.22 9.37
C ASN A 192 5.36 22.62 7.91
N GLU A 193 6.34 22.49 7.01
CA GLU A 193 6.11 22.73 5.59
C GLU A 193 5.54 21.47 4.92
N TYR A 194 4.77 21.70 3.85
CA TYR A 194 4.24 20.64 3.01
C TYR A 194 5.28 20.15 2.01
N LEU A 195 5.37 18.84 1.85
CA LEU A 195 6.27 18.19 0.92
C LEU A 195 5.77 18.41 -0.53
N THR A 196 6.66 18.81 -1.44
CA THR A 196 6.32 18.83 -2.88
C THR A 196 6.49 17.45 -3.50
N ARG A 197 5.87 17.23 -4.66
CA ARG A 197 6.01 15.98 -5.42
C ARG A 197 7.45 15.74 -5.87
N ALA A 198 8.19 16.79 -6.24
CA ALA A 198 9.62 16.70 -6.51
C ALA A 198 10.40 16.25 -5.27
N GLN A 199 10.16 16.88 -4.10
CA GLN A 199 10.83 16.48 -2.87
C GLN A 199 10.49 15.05 -2.47
N MET A 200 9.23 14.61 -2.63
CA MET A 200 8.84 13.22 -2.44
C MET A 200 9.68 12.28 -3.33
N ALA A 201 9.88 12.62 -4.61
CA ALA A 201 10.68 11.79 -5.50
C ALA A 201 12.11 11.62 -4.99
N SER A 202 12.75 12.72 -4.60
CA SER A 202 14.12 12.69 -4.08
C SER A 202 14.24 11.89 -2.78
N ILE A 203 13.29 12.01 -1.86
CA ILE A 203 13.38 11.25 -0.60
C ILE A 203 13.13 9.75 -0.80
N LEU A 204 12.22 9.36 -1.71
CA LEU A 204 11.99 7.94 -2.02
C LEU A 204 13.19 7.33 -2.75
N VAL A 205 13.77 8.03 -3.73
CA VAL A 205 14.98 7.57 -4.42
C VAL A 205 16.15 7.42 -3.47
N ARG A 206 16.37 8.37 -2.55
CA ARG A 206 17.43 8.23 -1.54
C ARG A 206 17.17 7.07 -0.57
N ALA A 207 15.95 6.95 -0.07
CA ALA A 207 15.58 5.92 0.91
C ALA A 207 15.67 4.49 0.33
N TYR A 208 15.28 4.31 -0.93
CA TYR A 208 15.08 3.00 -1.54
C TYR A 208 15.97 2.75 -2.77
N GLN A 209 17.06 3.51 -2.93
CA GLN A 209 17.95 3.44 -4.09
C GLN A 209 18.33 2.01 -4.48
N LYS A 210 18.62 1.15 -3.49
CA LYS A 210 19.04 -0.23 -3.72
C LYS A 210 17.95 -1.16 -4.30
N TYR A 211 16.69 -0.74 -4.29
CA TYR A 211 15.54 -1.48 -4.84
C TYR A 211 15.04 -0.91 -6.17
N TYR A 212 15.67 0.17 -6.65
CA TYR A 212 15.36 0.77 -7.93
C TYR A 212 16.41 0.39 -8.97
N ASP A 213 15.92 -0.05 -10.13
CA ASP A 213 16.76 -0.29 -11.29
C ASP A 213 17.29 1.05 -11.81
N THR A 214 18.56 1.06 -12.21
CA THR A 214 19.19 2.22 -12.85
C THR A 214 18.53 2.47 -14.20
N PRO A 215 17.96 3.65 -14.45
CA PRO A 215 17.30 3.94 -15.73
C PRO A 215 18.24 3.80 -16.91
N GLN A 216 17.85 2.95 -17.88
CA GLN A 216 18.55 2.81 -19.16
C GLN A 216 18.00 3.76 -20.23
N THR A 217 16.82 4.32 -19.98
CA THR A 217 16.15 5.27 -20.85
C THR A 217 15.58 6.42 -20.04
N GLU A 218 15.51 7.58 -20.66
CA GLU A 218 14.88 8.76 -20.09
C GLU A 218 13.39 8.82 -20.47
N LYS A 219 12.55 9.08 -19.48
CA LYS A 219 11.12 9.36 -19.66
C LYS A 219 10.92 10.85 -19.88
N THR A 220 10.12 11.20 -20.88
CA THR A 220 9.67 12.58 -21.09
C THR A 220 8.42 12.85 -20.27
N PHE A 221 8.40 14.00 -19.59
CA PHE A 221 7.21 14.54 -18.93
C PHE A 221 6.82 15.84 -19.61
N THR A 222 5.53 16.15 -19.63
CA THR A 222 5.03 17.39 -20.24
C THR A 222 5.40 18.64 -19.46
N ASP A 223 5.74 18.50 -18.18
CA ASP A 223 5.96 19.59 -17.22
C ASP A 223 7.26 19.46 -16.40
N VAL A 224 8.16 18.56 -16.79
CA VAL A 224 9.49 18.42 -16.17
C VAL A 224 10.57 18.49 -17.26
N PRO A 225 11.20 19.66 -17.44
CA PRO A 225 12.37 19.81 -18.29
C PRO A 225 13.52 18.89 -17.86
N ARG A 226 14.36 18.45 -18.80
CA ARG A 226 15.50 17.55 -18.51
C ARG A 226 16.54 18.16 -17.56
N ASP A 227 16.66 19.48 -17.57
CA ASP A 227 17.54 20.26 -16.70
C ASP A 227 16.90 20.62 -15.35
N PHE A 228 15.67 20.16 -15.08
CA PHE A 228 15.05 20.33 -13.77
C PHE A 228 15.91 19.66 -12.69
N TRP A 229 16.11 20.35 -11.56
CA TRP A 229 17.13 20.02 -10.56
C TRP A 229 17.10 18.57 -10.03
N ASN A 230 15.93 17.92 -10.00
CA ASN A 230 15.78 16.50 -9.64
C ASN A 230 15.10 15.65 -10.72
N TYR A 231 15.23 16.04 -11.99
CA TYR A 231 14.76 15.24 -13.12
C TYR A 231 15.20 13.77 -13.03
N LYS A 232 16.45 13.51 -12.59
CA LYS A 232 16.98 12.15 -12.42
C LYS A 232 16.19 11.31 -11.42
N ASP A 233 15.77 11.89 -10.30
CA ASP A 233 14.97 11.18 -9.28
C ASP A 233 13.57 10.86 -9.82
N ILE A 234 12.95 11.85 -10.49
CA ILE A 234 11.63 11.69 -11.11
C ILE A 234 11.69 10.63 -12.22
N ASN A 235 12.73 10.65 -13.06
CA ASN A 235 12.96 9.65 -14.08
C ASN A 235 13.17 8.25 -13.48
N THR A 236 13.91 8.15 -12.38
CA THR A 236 14.10 6.88 -11.66
C THR A 236 12.77 6.29 -11.21
N LEU A 237 11.90 7.11 -10.62
CA LEU A 237 10.57 6.67 -10.22
C LEU A 237 9.72 6.21 -11.41
N ALA A 238 9.80 6.91 -12.55
CA ALA A 238 9.01 6.54 -13.73
C ALA A 238 9.53 5.29 -14.42
N TYR A 239 10.86 5.13 -14.52
CA TYR A 239 11.48 3.93 -15.07
C TYR A 239 11.09 2.68 -14.27
N ASN A 240 11.01 2.82 -12.94
CA ASN A 240 10.65 1.73 -12.03
C ASN A 240 9.12 1.53 -11.87
N GLY A 241 8.28 2.25 -12.61
CA GLY A 241 6.82 2.13 -12.55
C GLY A 241 6.17 2.69 -11.28
N ILE A 242 6.92 3.45 -10.48
CA ILE A 242 6.39 4.09 -9.26
C ILE A 242 5.45 5.24 -9.63
N THR A 243 5.76 5.96 -10.70
CA THR A 243 4.89 6.95 -11.32
C THR A 243 4.65 6.62 -12.79
N VAL A 244 3.41 6.80 -13.26
CA VAL A 244 2.97 6.45 -14.62
C VAL A 244 2.25 7.62 -15.31
N VAL A 245 2.40 8.83 -14.78
CA VAL A 245 1.72 10.03 -15.29
C VAL A 245 2.59 10.77 -16.32
N ASP A 246 1.93 11.41 -17.29
CA ASP A 246 2.61 12.24 -18.30
C ASP A 246 3.00 13.62 -17.75
N SER A 247 2.17 14.19 -16.88
CA SER A 247 2.45 15.44 -16.13
C SER A 247 2.74 15.08 -14.67
N PHE A 248 3.98 15.31 -14.24
CA PHE A 248 4.44 14.95 -12.91
C PHE A 248 4.08 15.99 -11.86
N ARG A 249 3.92 17.26 -12.22
CA ARG A 249 3.59 18.41 -11.35
C ARG A 249 4.57 18.57 -10.18
N PRO A 250 5.87 18.77 -10.46
CA PRO A 250 6.94 18.68 -9.45
C PRO A 250 6.80 19.68 -8.30
N ASN A 251 6.23 20.86 -8.56
CA ASN A 251 6.09 21.94 -7.59
C ASN A 251 4.80 21.89 -6.78
N GLU A 252 3.85 21.03 -7.14
CA GLU A 252 2.63 20.84 -6.34
C GLU A 252 2.94 20.08 -5.04
N HIS A 253 2.19 20.39 -3.99
CA HIS A 253 2.26 19.63 -2.75
C HIS A 253 1.66 18.25 -2.92
N VAL A 254 2.35 17.24 -2.40
CA VAL A 254 1.84 15.87 -2.42
C VAL A 254 0.74 15.69 -1.38
N THR A 255 -0.33 15.01 -1.75
CA THR A 255 -1.38 14.61 -0.81
C THR A 255 -1.01 13.32 -0.08
N ARG A 256 -1.69 13.04 1.03
CA ARG A 256 -1.50 11.79 1.78
C ARG A 256 -1.78 10.54 0.93
N SER A 257 -2.82 10.56 0.09
CA SER A 257 -3.12 9.44 -0.81
C SER A 257 -2.05 9.26 -1.88
N GLN A 258 -1.56 10.34 -2.48
CA GLN A 258 -0.49 10.28 -3.48
C GLN A 258 0.79 9.69 -2.89
N PHE A 259 1.18 10.14 -1.68
CA PHE A 259 2.35 9.58 -1.00
C PHE A 259 2.17 8.09 -0.69
N ALA A 260 0.99 7.68 -0.20
CA ALA A 260 0.69 6.28 0.06
C ALA A 260 0.79 5.40 -1.19
N LEU A 261 0.26 5.86 -2.33
CA LEU A 261 0.36 5.14 -3.61
C LEU A 261 1.82 4.96 -4.04
N PHE A 262 2.63 6.02 -3.96
CA PHE A 262 4.05 5.97 -4.34
C PHE A 262 4.85 5.05 -3.41
N LEU A 263 4.61 5.15 -2.10
CA LEU A 263 5.29 4.31 -1.12
C LEU A 263 4.89 2.83 -1.29
N LYS A 264 3.60 2.54 -1.47
CA LYS A 264 3.12 1.17 -1.72
C LYS A 264 3.84 0.53 -2.92
N ARG A 265 3.84 1.21 -4.07
CA ARG A 265 4.54 0.72 -5.28
C ARG A 265 6.05 0.55 -5.07
N THR A 266 6.65 1.41 -4.23
CA THR A 266 8.06 1.29 -3.88
C THR A 266 8.34 0.04 -3.06
N LEU A 267 7.49 -0.24 -2.07
CA LEU A 267 7.65 -1.39 -1.20
C LEU A 267 7.30 -2.71 -1.90
N GLU A 268 6.36 -2.72 -2.84
CA GLU A 268 6.06 -3.88 -3.69
C GLU A 268 7.27 -4.29 -4.56
N ARG A 269 8.25 -3.39 -4.79
CA ARG A 269 9.51 -3.73 -5.47
C ARG A 269 10.60 -4.27 -4.54
N LYS A 270 10.46 -4.03 -3.23
CA LYS A 270 11.42 -4.49 -2.21
C LYS A 270 11.15 -5.95 -1.82
N GLU A 271 9.95 -6.45 -2.11
CA GLU A 271 9.49 -7.83 -1.89
C GLU A 271 9.88 -8.74 -3.07
#